data_AF-A0A158L425-F1
#
_entry.id   AF-A0A158L425-F1
#
_cell.length_a   1.000
_cell.length_b   1.000
_cell.length_c   1.000
_cell.angle_alpha   90.00
_cell.angle_beta   90.00
_cell.angle_gamma   90.00
#
_symmetry.space_group_name_H-M   'P 1'
#
loop_
_entity.id
_entity.type
_entity.pdbx_description
1 polymer ?
#
loop_
_entity_poly.entity_id
_entity_poly.type
_entity_poly.pdbx_seq_one_letter_code
_entity_poly.pdbx_strand_id
1 'polypeptide(L)' 'MSRGEHQFTAEQVQTAALKLAAYLGPIAHIVAKREAPRAASLRALHERLADAIPNEHDRARFRRDVGLQ' A
#
# COMPACT_ATOMS: atom_id res chain seq x y z
N MET A 1 -12.08 -24.05 6.16
CA MET A 1 -12.14 -22.72 6.79
C MET A 1 -11.48 -21.72 5.85
N SER A 2 -12.28 -20.77 5.40
CA SER A 2 -12.11 -19.66 4.45
C SER A 2 -10.70 -19.35 3.95
N ARG A 3 -10.42 -19.74 2.70
CA ARG A 3 -9.39 -19.09 1.87
C ARG A 3 -9.89 -17.67 1.61
N GLY A 4 -9.48 -16.71 2.45
CA GLY A 4 -9.75 -15.30 2.19
C GLY A 4 -9.05 -14.91 0.90
N GLU A 5 -9.80 -14.87 -0.20
CA GLU A 5 -9.35 -14.19 -1.41
C GLU A 5 -9.07 -12.75 -0.99
N HIS A 6 -7.79 -12.34 -1.04
CA HIS A 6 -7.43 -10.94 -0.91
C HIS A 6 -8.38 -10.16 -1.82
N GLN A 7 -9.21 -9.28 -1.24
CA GLN A 7 -10.26 -8.56 -1.96
C GLN A 7 -9.71 -7.52 -2.96
N PHE A 8 -8.46 -7.70 -3.40
CA PHE A 8 -7.73 -6.81 -4.27
C PHE A 8 -6.78 -7.58 -5.19
N THR A 9 -6.55 -7.02 -6.37
CA THR A 9 -5.83 -7.66 -7.47
C THR A 9 -4.34 -7.31 -7.45
N ALA A 10 -3.54 -8.07 -8.22
CA ALA A 10 -2.12 -7.75 -8.43
C ALA A 10 -1.91 -6.39 -9.11
N GLU A 11 -2.87 -5.94 -9.93
CA GLU A 11 -2.87 -4.61 -10.53
C GLU A 11 -3.03 -3.53 -9.45
N GLN A 12 -3.96 -3.72 -8.50
CA GLN A 12 -4.14 -2.78 -7.39
C GLN A 12 -2.88 -2.70 -6.50
N VAL A 13 -2.16 -3.80 -6.31
CA VAL A 13 -0.85 -3.79 -5.63
C VAL A 13 0.18 -2.98 -6.42
N GLN A 14 0.25 -3.16 -7.75
CA GLN A 14 1.17 -2.39 -8.59
C GLN A 14 0.84 -0.90 -8.61
N THR A 15 -0.45 -0.52 -8.73
CA THR A 15 -0.88 0.87 -8.65
C THR A 15 -0.50 1.50 -7.31
N ALA A 16 -0.70 0.78 -6.20
CA ALA A 16 -0.28 1.26 -4.88
C ALA A 16 1.24 1.41 -4.76
N ALA A 17 2.01 0.48 -5.34
CA ALA A 17 3.47 0.56 -5.39
C ALA A 17 3.97 1.77 -6.18
N LEU A 18 3.36 2.07 -7.33
CA LEU A 18 3.69 3.25 -8.15
C LEU A 18 3.44 4.55 -7.39
N LYS A 19 2.31 4.65 -6.68
CA LYS A 19 2.02 5.81 -5.81
C LYS A 19 3.02 5.91 -4.67
N LEU A 20 3.37 4.79 -4.05
CA LEU A 20 4.35 4.74 -2.95
C LEU A 20 5.76 5.12 -3.42
N ALA A 21 6.11 4.84 -4.68
CA ALA A 21 7.42 5.16 -5.26
C ALA A 21 7.72 6.66 -5.29
N ALA A 22 6.70 7.52 -5.33
CA ALA A 22 6.87 8.97 -5.21
C ALA A 22 7.47 9.38 -3.84
N TYR A 23 7.36 8.51 -2.83
CA TYR A 23 7.78 8.78 -1.44
C TYR A 23 9.01 7.97 -1.03
N LEU A 24 9.09 6.69 -1.43
CA LEU A 24 10.17 5.78 -1.03
C LEU A 24 11.15 5.47 -2.17
N GLY A 25 10.86 5.92 -3.40
CA GLY A 25 11.65 5.56 -4.57
C GLY A 25 11.48 4.09 -4.97
N PRO A 26 12.48 3.49 -5.66
CA PRO A 26 12.36 2.16 -6.26
C PRO A 26 12.03 1.03 -5.28
N ILE A 27 12.34 1.18 -3.99
CA ILE A 27 12.04 0.17 -2.97
C ILE A 27 10.53 -0.04 -2.74
N ALA A 28 9.68 0.90 -3.18
CA ALA A 28 8.24 0.83 -3.02
C ALA A 28 7.62 -0.47 -3.54
N HIS A 29 8.14 -1.03 -4.65
CA HIS A 29 7.68 -2.32 -5.18
C HIS A 29 7.95 -3.49 -4.22
N ILE A 30 9.10 -3.47 -3.53
CA ILE A 30 9.46 -4.51 -2.54
C ILE A 30 8.54 -4.38 -1.32
N VAL A 31 8.31 -3.15 -0.84
CA VAL A 31 7.41 -2.88 0.28
C VAL A 31 5.99 -3.35 -0.05
N ALA A 32 5.43 -2.95 -1.19
CA ALA A 32 4.09 -3.34 -1.62
C ALA A 32 3.94 -4.86 -1.74
N LYS A 33 4.92 -5.55 -2.34
CA LYS A 33 4.91 -7.02 -2.46
C LYS A 33 4.96 -7.71 -1.10
N ARG A 34 5.68 -7.15 -0.12
CA ARG A 34 5.81 -7.68 1.24
C ARG A 34 4.53 -7.48 2.07
N GLU A 35 3.88 -6.33 1.92
CA GLU A 35 2.68 -5.99 2.70
C GLU A 35 1.38 -6.54 2.10
N ALA A 36 1.30 -6.72 0.78
CA ALA A 36 0.14 -7.30 0.10
C ALA A 36 -0.40 -8.59 0.74
N PRO A 37 0.39 -9.67 0.96
CA PRO A 37 -0.15 -10.89 1.56
C PRO A 37 -0.66 -10.71 3.00
N ARG A 38 -0.28 -9.62 3.69
CA ARG A 38 -0.68 -9.32 5.08
C ARG A 38 -1.93 -8.45 5.17
N ALA A 39 -2.38 -7.89 4.06
CA ALA A 39 -3.55 -7.02 4.00
C ALA A 39 -4.83 -7.84 3.76
N ALA A 40 -5.89 -7.59 4.53
CA ALA A 40 -7.18 -8.25 4.34
C ALA A 40 -8.06 -7.58 3.27
N SER A 41 -7.68 -6.39 2.80
CA SER A 41 -8.41 -5.58 1.82
C SER A 41 -7.48 -4.56 1.17
N LEU A 42 -7.92 -3.90 0.09
CA LEU A 42 -7.16 -2.81 -0.53
C LEU A 42 -6.91 -1.65 0.45
N ARG A 43 -7.92 -1.33 1.28
CA ARG A 43 -7.78 -0.32 2.33
C ARG A 43 -6.67 -0.69 3.32
N ALA A 44 -6.68 -1.93 3.82
CA ALA A 44 -5.66 -2.42 4.76
C ALA A 44 -4.26 -2.46 4.12
N LEU A 45 -4.17 -2.69 2.80
CA LEU A 45 -2.91 -2.57 2.06
C LEU A 45 -2.41 -1.12 2.07
N HIS A 46 -3.27 -0.16 1.70
CA HIS A 46 -2.91 1.25 1.72
C HIS A 46 -2.49 1.72 3.12
N GLU A 47 -3.15 1.28 4.18
CA GLU A 47 -2.79 1.63 5.57
C GLU A 47 -1.37 1.12 5.90
N ARG A 48 -1.08 -0.15 5.61
CA ARG A 48 0.27 -0.73 5.80
C ARG A 48 1.35 -0.02 4.98
N LEU A 49 1.03 0.41 3.75
CA LEU A 49 1.97 1.15 2.91
C LEU A 49 2.21 2.56 3.42
N ALA A 50 1.18 3.22 3.96
CA ALA A 50 1.33 4.52 4.60
C ALA A 50 2.25 4.43 5.83
N ASP A 51 2.09 3.38 6.65
CA ASP A 51 2.92 3.15 7.84
C ASP A 51 4.40 2.89 7.51
N ALA A 52 4.69 2.47 6.28
CA ALA A 52 6.08 2.31 5.81
C ALA A 52 6.78 3.64 5.47
N ILE A 53 6.05 4.77 5.43
CA ILE A 53 6.60 6.09 5.15
C ILE A 53 7.00 6.76 6.48
N PRO A 54 8.31 7.00 6.74
CA PRO A 54 8.77 7.55 8.01
C PRO A 54 8.31 9.00 8.24
N ASN A 55 8.44 9.83 7.21
CA ASN A 55 8.05 11.23 7.27
C ASN A 55 6.52 11.37 7.38
N GLU A 56 6.04 12.06 8.41
CA GLU A 56 4.61 12.19 8.69
C GLU A 56 3.84 12.98 7.64
N HIS A 57 4.45 14.00 7.05
CA HIS A 57 3.84 14.85 6.05
C HIS A 57 3.69 14.09 4.73
N ASP A 58 4.72 13.33 4.35
CA ASP A 58 4.69 12.45 3.18
C ASP A 58 3.70 11.31 3.36
N ARG A 59 3.65 10.70 4.56
CA ARG A 59 2.64 9.70 4.92
C ARG A 59 1.23 10.27 4.79
N ALA A 60 1.01 11.48 5.28
CA ALA A 60 -0.28 12.16 5.15
C ALA A 60 -0.65 12.44 3.69
N ARG A 61 0.31 12.81 2.83
CA ARG A 61 0.08 12.97 1.38
C ARG A 61 -0.27 11.65 0.69
N PHE A 62 0.51 10.60 0.94
CA PHE A 62 0.24 9.27 0.41
C PHE A 62 -1.17 8.80 0.78
N ARG A 63 -1.59 8.98 2.04
CA ARG A 63 -2.96 8.66 2.49
C ARG A 63 -4.04 9.35 1.67
N ARG A 64 -3.83 10.57 1.17
CA ARG A 64 -4.78 11.24 0.27
C ARG A 64 -4.76 10.63 -1.13
N ASP A 65 -3.57 10.40 -1.68
CA ASP A 65 -3.39 9.84 -3.02
C ASP A 65 -4.03 8.46 -3.20
N VAL A 66 -4.17 7.72 -2.10
CA VAL A 66 -4.76 6.38 -2.05
C VAL A 66 -6.17 6.33 -1.43
N GLY A 67 -6.75 7.48 -1.06
CA GLY A 67 -8.14 7.57 -0.60
C GLY A 67 -8.40 7.07 0.84
N LEU A 68 -7.45 7.24 1.76
CA LEU A 68 -7.58 6.90 3.19
C LEU A 68 -8.06 8.06 4.08
N GLN A 69 -8.73 9.04 3.49
CA GLN A 69 -9.25 10.23 4.18
C GLN A 69 -10.68 10.03 4.62
#